data_AF-A0AAV5VR18-F1
#
_entry.id   AF-A0AAV5VR18-F1
#
_cell.length_a   1.000
_cell.length_b   1.000
_cell.length_c   1.000
_cell.angle_alpha   90.00
_cell.angle_beta   90.00
_cell.angle_gamma   90.00
#
_symmetry.space_group_name_H-M   'P 1'
#
loop_
_entity.id
_entity.type
_entity.pdbx_description
1 polymer ?
#
loop_
_entity_poly.entity_id
_entity_poly.type
_entity_poly.pdbx_seq_one_letter_code
_entity_poly.pdbx_strand_id
1 'polypeptide(L)'
;RLIYFTIERAVATLFWSWYERQGRSTLVVFIVAVSVVECLALMAAYFGTFRDPTRSGAGGYSYRYLDILVTLLTNHASFNGFAVLWRYNQTQLGLLKRRGSSFDRYSLSRTYQLRENMIVMRMLARIAAPTVGVLLPGMACYAAYLLLPHSPAFDLPRKLAIAMFDFFVAL
;
A
#
# COMPACT_ATOMS: atom_id res chain seq x y z
N ARG A 1 -2.09 -1.19 6.17
CA ARG A 1 -1.32 -0.52 5.09
C ARG A 1 -0.60 -1.58 4.26
N LEU A 2 -0.81 -1.60 2.94
CA LEU A 2 -0.21 -2.61 2.03
C LEU A 2 1.32 -2.76 2.21
N ILE A 3 2.01 -1.65 2.54
CA ILE A 3 3.47 -1.63 2.75
C ILE A 3 3.94 -2.62 3.82
N TYR A 4 3.25 -2.68 4.96
CA TYR A 4 3.63 -3.53 6.07
C TYR A 4 3.54 -5.00 5.66
N PHE A 5 2.42 -5.37 5.03
CA PHE A 5 2.20 -6.70 4.53
C PHE A 5 3.25 -7.08 3.47
N THR A 6 3.58 -6.16 2.55
CA THR A 6 4.63 -6.36 1.55
C THR A 6 5.99 -6.59 2.20
N ILE A 7 6.37 -5.79 3.21
CA ILE A 7 7.63 -5.95 3.94
C ILE A 7 7.67 -7.30 4.66
N GLU A 8 6.62 -7.63 5.42
CA GLU A 8 6.49 -8.90 6.13
C GLU A 8 6.66 -10.07 5.17
N ARG A 9 5.92 -10.08 4.06
CA ARG A 9 5.99 -11.16 3.06
C ARG A 9 7.34 -11.19 2.35
N ALA A 10 7.96 -10.04 2.12
CA ALA A 10 9.31 -9.97 1.54
C ALA A 10 10.33 -10.60 2.51
N VAL A 11 10.25 -10.29 3.80
CA VAL A 11 11.11 -10.87 4.83
C VAL A 11 10.90 -12.38 4.93
N ALA A 12 9.64 -12.84 4.97
CA ALA A 12 9.34 -14.27 5.00
C ALA A 12 9.87 -15.00 3.75
N THR A 13 9.82 -14.38 2.57
CA THR A 13 10.33 -14.95 1.33
C THR A 13 11.87 -14.96 1.26
N LEU A 14 12.54 -13.88 1.68
CA LEU A 14 13.99 -13.71 1.51
C LEU A 14 14.79 -14.34 2.66
N PHE A 15 14.28 -14.21 3.89
CA PHE A 15 14.93 -14.67 5.13
C PHE A 15 14.16 -15.83 5.76
N TRP A 16 13.69 -16.75 4.91
CA TRP A 16 12.81 -17.86 5.29
C TRP A 16 13.30 -18.69 6.49
N SER A 17 14.60 -19.01 6.52
CA SER A 17 15.19 -19.88 7.56
C SER A 17 15.28 -19.17 8.92
N TRP A 18 15.45 -17.85 8.91
CA TRP A 18 15.41 -17.03 10.11
C TRP A 18 13.96 -16.82 10.57
N TYR A 19 13.05 -16.58 9.62
CA TYR A 19 11.62 -16.39 9.88
C TYR A 19 10.99 -17.63 10.51
N GLU A 20 11.33 -18.82 10.00
CA GLU A 20 10.84 -20.12 10.48
C GLU A 20 11.25 -20.44 11.92
N ARG A 21 12.40 -19.93 12.38
CA ARG A 21 12.84 -20.12 13.77
C ARG A 21 11.96 -19.40 14.79
N GLN A 22 11.12 -18.44 14.34
CA GLN A 22 10.21 -17.66 15.18
C GLN A 22 10.85 -17.15 16.49
N GLY A 23 12.14 -16.78 16.43
CA GLY A 23 12.88 -16.33 17.60
C GLY A 23 12.46 -14.93 18.07
N ARG A 24 12.98 -14.51 19.23
CA ARG A 24 12.77 -13.14 19.75
C ARG A 24 13.18 -12.05 18.75
N SER A 25 14.19 -12.32 17.92
CA SER A 25 14.61 -11.41 16.85
C SER A 25 13.51 -11.13 15.83
N THR A 26 12.69 -12.13 15.50
CA THR A 26 11.60 -12.00 14.53
C THR A 26 10.54 -11.03 15.04
N LEU A 27 10.18 -11.18 16.31
CA LEU A 27 9.24 -10.28 16.99
C LEU A 27 9.76 -8.84 17.05
N VAL A 28 11.05 -8.63 17.32
CA VAL A 28 11.66 -7.28 17.31
C VAL A 28 11.56 -6.63 15.94
N VAL A 29 11.89 -7.35 14.86
CA VAL A 29 11.77 -6.80 13.49
C VAL A 29 10.33 -6.44 13.17
N PHE A 30 9.36 -7.26 13.59
CA PHE A 30 7.94 -6.96 13.41
C PHE A 30 7.51 -5.70 14.16
N ILE A 31 7.86 -5.58 15.44
CA ILE A 31 7.55 -4.37 16.24
C ILE A 31 8.15 -3.14 15.57
N VAL A 32 9.44 -3.19 15.21
CA VAL A 32 10.10 -2.06 14.55
C VAL A 32 9.41 -1.69 13.23
N ALA A 33 9.07 -2.67 12.40
CA ALA A 33 8.38 -2.42 11.13
C ALA A 33 6.99 -1.81 11.34
N VAL A 34 6.19 -2.34 12.27
CA VAL A 34 4.87 -1.77 12.61
C VAL A 34 5.02 -0.35 13.15
N SER A 35 5.93 -0.13 14.11
CA SER A 35 6.13 1.17 14.73
C SER A 35 6.55 2.23 13.72
N VAL A 36 7.47 1.93 12.81
CA VAL A 36 7.87 2.87 11.75
C VAL A 36 6.69 3.23 10.87
N VAL A 37 5.92 2.21 10.45
CA VAL A 37 4.76 2.41 9.58
C VAL A 37 3.68 3.23 10.27
N GLU A 38 3.40 2.99 11.56
CA GLU A 38 2.43 3.78 12.36
C GLU A 38 2.91 5.20 12.64
N CYS A 39 4.18 5.40 12.99
CA CYS A 39 4.74 6.74 13.18
C CYS A 39 4.60 7.59 11.92
N LEU A 40 4.89 7.04 10.74
CA LEU A 40 4.75 7.76 9.47
C LEU A 40 3.31 8.19 9.19
N ALA A 41 2.34 7.39 9.60
CA ALA A 41 0.95 7.71 9.33
C ALA A 41 0.30 8.61 10.39
N LEU A 42 0.71 8.51 11.65
CA LEU A 42 0.39 9.51 12.66
C LEU A 42 0.97 10.87 12.26
N MET A 43 2.19 10.88 11.72
CA MET A 43 2.82 12.07 11.17
C MET A 43 2.00 12.65 10.01
N ALA A 44 1.63 11.83 9.02
CA ALA A 44 0.80 12.27 7.90
C ALA A 44 -0.57 12.79 8.36
N ALA A 45 -1.24 12.07 9.27
CA ALA A 45 -2.53 12.50 9.84
C ALA A 45 -2.41 13.82 10.59
N TYR A 46 -1.35 13.99 11.40
CA TYR A 46 -1.08 15.22 12.12
C TYR A 46 -0.92 16.41 11.17
N PHE A 47 -0.09 16.26 10.12
CA PHE A 47 0.11 17.31 9.12
C PHE A 47 -1.12 17.59 8.28
N GLY A 48 -1.93 16.57 7.98
CA GLY A 48 -3.17 16.70 7.23
C GLY A 48 -4.29 17.40 8.03
N THR A 49 -4.39 17.16 9.34
CA THR A 49 -5.51 17.64 10.16
C THR A 49 -5.23 18.96 10.88
N PHE A 50 -4.06 19.10 11.54
CA PHE A 50 -3.87 20.18 12.52
C PHE A 50 -3.22 21.44 11.96
N ARG A 51 -2.74 21.43 10.71
CA ARG A 51 -2.07 22.60 10.13
C ARG A 51 -3.00 23.36 9.20
N ASP A 52 -3.79 24.24 9.81
CA ASP A 52 -4.72 25.14 9.13
C ASP A 52 -3.97 25.98 8.06
N PRO A 53 -4.27 25.82 6.76
CA PRO A 53 -3.62 26.57 5.68
C PRO A 53 -3.79 28.08 5.83
N THR A 54 -4.87 28.49 6.48
CA THR A 54 -5.28 29.88 6.69
C THR A 54 -4.44 30.63 7.72
N ARG A 55 -3.87 29.95 8.73
CA ARG A 55 -3.07 30.60 9.79
C ARG A 55 -1.56 30.61 9.54
N SER A 56 -1.06 29.77 8.64
CA SER A 56 0.38 29.49 8.53
C SER A 56 1.10 30.20 7.37
N GLY A 57 0.42 31.11 6.66
CA GLY A 57 1.00 31.87 5.54
C GLY A 57 1.52 30.99 4.41
N ALA A 58 2.43 31.51 3.59
CA ALA A 58 3.03 30.77 2.47
C ALA A 58 3.70 29.44 2.88
N GLY A 59 4.17 29.35 4.13
CA GLY A 59 4.76 28.12 4.69
C GLY A 59 3.75 26.97 4.79
N GLY A 60 2.48 27.24 5.11
CA GLY A 60 1.44 26.21 5.27
C GLY A 60 1.17 25.38 4.02
N TYR A 61 1.16 26.03 2.86
CA TYR A 61 0.93 25.36 1.57
C TYR A 61 2.05 24.37 1.22
N SER A 62 3.31 24.70 1.52
CA SER A 62 4.46 23.84 1.20
C SER A 62 4.39 22.47 1.88
N TYR A 63 3.96 22.42 3.15
CA TYR A 63 3.86 21.16 3.89
C TYR A 63 2.71 20.26 3.40
N ARG A 64 1.58 20.85 2.96
CA ARG A 64 0.47 20.06 2.40
C ARG A 64 0.85 19.39 1.10
N TYR A 65 1.57 20.08 0.21
CA TYR A 65 2.08 19.47 -1.01
C TYR A 65 3.11 18.37 -0.72
N LEU A 66 3.99 18.60 0.27
CA LEU A 66 4.94 17.58 0.71
C LEU A 66 4.24 16.33 1.26
N ASP A 67 3.21 16.50 2.09
CA ASP A 67 2.45 15.39 2.67
C ASP A 67 1.70 14.57 1.59
N ILE A 68 1.04 15.26 0.65
CA ILE A 68 0.40 14.61 -0.51
C ILE A 68 1.44 13.84 -1.32
N LEU A 69 2.60 14.45 -1.60
CA LEU A 69 3.69 13.81 -2.33
C LEU A 69 4.22 12.56 -1.59
N VAL A 70 4.50 12.67 -0.30
CA VAL A 70 4.96 11.54 0.53
C VAL A 70 3.94 10.41 0.54
N THR A 71 2.65 10.73 0.67
CA THR A 71 1.56 9.75 0.65
C THR A 71 1.48 9.04 -0.71
N LEU A 72 1.54 9.80 -1.81
CA LEU A 72 1.54 9.24 -3.17
C LEU A 72 2.75 8.34 -3.42
N LEU A 73 3.95 8.80 -3.05
CA LEU A 73 5.19 8.02 -3.18
C LEU A 73 5.13 6.72 -2.36
N THR A 74 4.63 6.80 -1.12
CA THR A 74 4.51 5.63 -0.24
C THR A 74 3.50 4.62 -0.80
N ASN A 75 2.35 5.08 -1.28
CA ASN A 75 1.34 4.21 -1.90
C ASN A 75 1.87 3.57 -3.18
N HIS A 76 2.53 4.35 -4.03
CA HIS A 76 3.14 3.85 -5.25
C HIS A 76 4.23 2.82 -4.95
N ALA A 77 5.14 3.09 -4.01
CA ALA A 77 6.16 2.15 -3.57
C ALA A 77 5.54 0.86 -3.00
N SER A 78 4.47 0.97 -2.22
CA SER A 78 3.75 -0.18 -1.66
C SER A 78 3.18 -1.10 -2.75
N PHE A 79 2.52 -0.51 -3.74
CA PHE A 79 1.91 -1.24 -4.85
C PHE A 79 2.97 -1.91 -5.73
N ASN A 80 4.03 -1.18 -6.08
CA ASN A 80 5.14 -1.72 -6.87
C ASN A 80 5.87 -2.83 -6.11
N GLY A 81 6.15 -2.63 -4.82
CA GLY A 81 6.76 -3.66 -3.97
C GLY A 81 5.91 -4.93 -3.91
N PHE A 82 4.59 -4.79 -3.76
CA PHE A 82 3.66 -5.92 -3.80
C PHE A 82 3.73 -6.65 -5.15
N ALA A 83 3.68 -5.91 -6.27
CA ALA A 83 3.73 -6.48 -7.61
C ALA A 83 5.06 -7.18 -7.93
N VAL A 84 6.19 -6.59 -7.52
CA VAL A 84 7.52 -7.18 -7.66
C VAL A 84 7.62 -8.47 -6.86
N LEU A 85 7.23 -8.44 -5.58
CA LEU A 85 7.26 -9.61 -4.72
C LEU A 85 6.35 -10.73 -5.23
N TRP A 86 5.16 -10.36 -5.71
CA TRP A 86 4.24 -11.31 -6.35
C TRP A 86 4.89 -12.01 -7.55
N ARG A 87 5.45 -11.23 -8.49
CA ARG A 87 6.12 -11.77 -9.67
C ARG A 87 7.31 -12.65 -9.26
N TYR A 88 8.11 -12.20 -8.29
CA TYR A 88 9.22 -12.96 -7.75
C TYR A 88 8.76 -14.33 -7.19
N ASN A 89 7.71 -14.35 -6.35
CA ASN A 89 7.17 -15.59 -5.79
C ASN A 89 6.65 -16.55 -6.88
N GLN A 90 5.97 -16.02 -7.91
CA GLN A 90 5.55 -16.83 -9.07
C GLN A 90 6.74 -17.43 -9.82
N THR A 91 7.76 -16.62 -10.11
CA THR A 91 8.96 -17.08 -10.81
C THR A 91 9.70 -18.14 -10.01
N GLN A 92 9.91 -17.93 -8.71
CA GLN A 92 10.56 -18.92 -7.84
C GLN A 92 9.78 -20.24 -7.79
N LEU A 93 8.46 -20.19 -7.66
CA LEU A 93 7.63 -21.39 -7.69
C LEU A 93 7.69 -22.11 -9.04
N GLY A 94 7.75 -21.37 -10.14
CA GLY A 94 7.95 -21.92 -11.49
C GLY A 94 9.31 -22.60 -11.68
N LEU A 95 10.38 -21.99 -11.15
CA LEU A 95 11.74 -22.56 -11.19
C LEU A 95 11.82 -23.86 -10.37
N LEU A 96 11.17 -23.91 -9.20
CA LEU A 96 11.09 -25.12 -8.38
C LEU A 96 10.36 -26.27 -9.09
N LYS A 97 9.29 -25.96 -9.84
CA LYS A 97 8.58 -26.97 -10.63
C LYS A 97 9.41 -27.51 -11.79
N ARG A 98 10.21 -26.66 -12.46
CA ARG A 98 11.02 -27.04 -13.63
C ARG A 98 12.25 -27.86 -13.28
N ARG A 99 12.89 -27.59 -12.13
CA ARG A 99 14.18 -28.22 -11.76
C ARG A 99 14.06 -29.64 -11.20
N GLY A 100 12.85 -30.14 -10.95
CA GLY A 100 12.65 -31.45 -10.33
C GLY A 100 13.16 -31.50 -8.88
N SER A 101 12.87 -32.59 -8.17
CA SER A 101 13.33 -32.81 -6.80
C SER A 101 14.80 -33.24 -6.78
N SER A 102 15.72 -32.31 -6.96
CA SER A 102 17.10 -32.55 -6.52
C SER A 102 17.09 -32.62 -4.99
N PHE A 103 17.29 -33.83 -4.44
CA PHE A 103 17.23 -34.11 -3.00
C PHE A 103 18.16 -33.20 -2.17
N ASP A 104 19.29 -32.77 -2.74
CA ASP A 104 20.31 -31.98 -2.04
C ASP A 104 19.96 -30.50 -1.83
N ARG A 105 18.97 -29.96 -2.54
CA ARG A 105 18.60 -28.52 -2.46
C ARG A 105 17.12 -28.28 -2.20
N TYR A 106 16.33 -29.33 -2.04
CA TYR A 106 14.90 -29.22 -1.81
C TYR A 106 14.61 -29.02 -0.32
N SER A 107 14.47 -27.75 0.09
CA SER A 107 13.80 -27.44 1.35
C SER A 107 12.28 -27.50 1.14
N LEU A 108 11.67 -28.53 1.72
CA LEU A 108 10.22 -28.70 1.77
C LEU A 108 9.57 -27.46 2.38
N SER A 109 10.14 -26.91 3.47
CA SER A 109 9.61 -25.72 4.15
C SER A 109 9.57 -24.49 3.26
N ARG A 110 10.63 -24.24 2.47
CA ARG A 110 10.66 -23.11 1.51
C ARG A 110 9.54 -23.20 0.47
N THR A 111 9.24 -24.40 -0.02
CA THR A 111 8.15 -24.60 -1.00
C THR A 111 6.79 -24.35 -0.37
N TYR A 112 6.57 -24.80 0.88
CA TYR A 112 5.34 -24.52 1.61
C TYR A 112 5.15 -23.02 1.84
N GLN A 113 6.17 -22.31 2.32
CA GLN A 113 6.10 -20.88 2.57
C GLN A 113 5.85 -20.06 1.29
N LEU A 114 6.48 -20.41 0.16
CA LEU A 114 6.20 -19.74 -1.12
C LEU A 114 4.76 -19.96 -1.59
N ARG A 115 4.21 -21.17 -1.41
CA ARG A 115 2.81 -21.47 -1.73
C ARG A 115 1.85 -20.71 -0.83
N GLU A 116 2.13 -20.68 0.47
CA GLU A 116 1.37 -19.91 1.45
C GLU A 116 1.36 -18.43 1.10
N ASN A 117 2.55 -17.82 0.89
CA ASN A 117 2.66 -16.41 0.50
C ASN A 117 1.86 -16.10 -0.77
N MET A 118 1.91 -16.97 -1.77
CA MET A 118 1.11 -16.82 -2.99
C MET A 118 -0.40 -16.88 -2.74
N ILE A 119 -0.87 -17.75 -1.84
CA ILE A 119 -2.29 -17.85 -1.48
C ILE A 119 -2.73 -16.58 -0.75
N VAL A 120 -1.97 -16.14 0.25
CA VAL A 120 -2.30 -14.93 1.03
C VAL A 120 -2.32 -13.70 0.12
N MET A 121 -1.31 -13.56 -0.76
CA MET A 121 -1.29 -12.45 -1.70
C MET A 121 -2.51 -12.49 -2.64
N ARG A 122 -2.92 -13.65 -3.16
CA ARG A 122 -4.14 -13.78 -3.99
C ARG A 122 -5.40 -13.38 -3.25
N MET A 123 -5.51 -13.79 -1.99
CA MET A 123 -6.64 -13.40 -1.14
C MET A 123 -6.68 -11.88 -0.98
N LEU A 124 -5.55 -11.25 -0.67
CA LEU A 124 -5.47 -9.79 -0.56
C LEU A 124 -5.79 -9.08 -1.87
N ALA A 125 -5.29 -9.56 -3.01
CA ALA A 125 -5.62 -8.97 -4.31
C ALA A 125 -7.13 -9.08 -4.60
N ARG A 126 -7.76 -10.21 -4.23
CA ARG A 126 -9.20 -10.41 -4.39
C ARG A 126 -10.04 -9.51 -3.48
N ILE A 127 -9.54 -9.18 -2.29
CA ILE A 127 -10.19 -8.23 -1.38
C ILE A 127 -9.95 -6.78 -1.84
N ALA A 128 -8.73 -6.45 -2.28
CA ALA A 128 -8.37 -5.10 -2.68
C ALA A 128 -9.01 -4.67 -4.00
N ALA A 129 -9.15 -5.58 -4.97
CA ALA A 129 -9.72 -5.27 -6.28
C ALA A 129 -11.13 -4.63 -6.21
N PRO A 130 -12.13 -5.19 -5.49
CA PRO A 130 -13.44 -4.55 -5.38
C PRO A 130 -13.36 -3.23 -4.62
N THR A 131 -12.55 -3.13 -3.56
CA THR A 131 -12.35 -1.85 -2.84
C THR A 131 -11.82 -0.75 -3.76
N VAL A 132 -10.81 -1.05 -4.58
CA VAL A 132 -10.28 -0.10 -5.56
C VAL A 132 -11.35 0.23 -6.61
N GLY A 133 -12.12 -0.76 -7.08
CA GLY A 133 -13.20 -0.56 -8.03
C GLY A 133 -14.28 0.40 -7.52
N VAL A 134 -14.66 0.31 -6.24
CA VAL A 134 -15.64 1.20 -5.62
C VAL A 134 -15.08 2.60 -5.37
N LEU A 135 -13.81 2.71 -4.96
CA LEU A 135 -13.20 4.00 -4.64
C LEU A 135 -12.77 4.82 -5.87
N LEU A 136 -12.46 4.16 -6.98
CA LEU A 136 -11.91 4.81 -8.18
C LEU A 136 -12.86 5.87 -8.78
N PRO A 137 -14.18 5.65 -8.90
CA PRO A 137 -15.14 6.69 -9.29
C PRO A 137 -15.11 7.91 -8.36
N GLY A 138 -15.11 7.70 -7.05
CA GLY A 138 -15.01 8.79 -6.08
C GLY A 138 -13.73 9.61 -6.29
N MET A 139 -12.58 8.94 -6.42
CA MET A 139 -11.30 9.60 -6.69
C MET A 139 -11.30 10.38 -8.02
N ALA A 140 -11.95 9.86 -9.06
CA ALA A 140 -12.12 10.55 -10.34
C ALA A 140 -12.99 11.81 -10.20
N CYS A 141 -14.08 11.74 -9.44
CA CYS A 141 -14.92 12.90 -9.12
C CYS A 141 -14.13 13.96 -8.33
N TYR A 142 -13.34 13.55 -7.34
CA TYR A 142 -12.49 14.46 -6.59
C TYR A 142 -11.42 15.13 -7.46
N ALA A 143 -10.78 14.36 -8.36
CA ALA A 143 -9.84 14.90 -9.34
C ALA A 143 -10.51 15.92 -10.28
N ALA A 144 -11.74 15.63 -10.74
CA ALA A 144 -12.51 16.57 -11.56
C ALA A 144 -12.81 17.88 -10.80
N TYR A 145 -13.18 17.80 -9.52
CA TYR A 145 -13.38 18.98 -8.67
C TYR A 145 -12.13 19.87 -8.56
N LEU A 146 -10.94 19.25 -8.44
CA LEU A 146 -9.66 19.94 -8.33
C LEU A 146 -9.17 20.55 -9.66
N LEU A 147 -9.41 19.86 -10.78
CA LEU A 147 -8.90 20.26 -12.10
C LEU A 147 -9.81 21.28 -12.82
N LEU A 148 -11.10 21.33 -12.48
CA LEU A 148 -12.03 22.28 -13.09
C LEU A 148 -11.71 23.73 -12.67
N PRO A 149 -11.70 24.68 -13.63
CA PRO A 149 -11.35 26.06 -13.35
C PRO A 149 -12.39 26.76 -12.46
N HIS A 150 -11.95 27.76 -11.71
CA HIS A 150 -12.82 28.59 -10.87
C HIS A 150 -13.49 29.66 -11.74
N SER A 151 -14.52 29.27 -12.50
CA SER A 151 -15.37 30.22 -13.21
C SER A 151 -16.86 29.92 -12.96
N PRO A 152 -17.76 30.92 -13.09
CA PRO A 152 -19.19 30.72 -12.86
C PRO A 152 -19.80 29.61 -13.73
N ALA A 153 -19.25 29.39 -14.94
CA ALA A 153 -19.71 28.36 -15.86
C ALA A 153 -19.49 26.92 -15.32
N PHE A 154 -18.50 26.72 -14.44
CA PHE A 154 -18.16 25.40 -13.88
C PHE A 154 -18.56 25.23 -12.41
N ASP A 155 -19.31 26.16 -11.83
CA ASP A 155 -19.68 26.08 -10.41
C ASP A 155 -20.58 24.86 -10.11
N LEU A 156 -21.57 24.61 -10.97
CA LEU A 156 -22.44 23.44 -10.88
C LEU A 156 -21.68 22.11 -11.02
N PRO A 157 -20.90 21.84 -12.09
CA PRO A 157 -20.19 20.57 -12.23
C PRO A 157 -19.15 20.35 -11.13
N ARG A 158 -18.54 21.40 -10.56
CA ARG A 158 -17.65 21.28 -9.40
C ARG A 158 -18.39 20.86 -8.14
N LYS A 159 -19.51 21.51 -7.84
CA LYS A 159 -20.38 21.14 -6.70
C LYS A 159 -20.93 19.72 -6.84
N LEU A 160 -21.30 19.34 -8.06
CA LEU A 160 -21.73 17.97 -8.35
C LEU A 160 -20.59 16.98 -8.16
N ALA A 161 -19.38 17.29 -8.64
CA ALA A 161 -18.21 16.41 -8.50
C ALA A 161 -17.84 16.17 -7.03
N ILE A 162 -17.84 17.20 -6.17
CA ILE A 162 -17.57 17.01 -4.74
C ILE A 162 -18.71 16.26 -4.04
N ALA A 163 -19.98 16.51 -4.38
CA ALA A 163 -21.11 15.76 -3.83
C ALA A 163 -21.08 14.27 -4.22
N MET A 164 -20.70 13.95 -5.46
CA MET A 164 -20.51 12.58 -5.92
C MET A 164 -19.32 11.91 -5.22
N PHE A 165 -18.23 12.63 -4.98
CA PHE A 165 -17.12 12.13 -4.17
C PHE A 165 -17.60 11.74 -2.76
N ASP A 166 -18.33 12.63 -2.09
CA ASP A 166 -18.88 12.35 -0.74
C ASP A 166 -19.82 11.14 -0.75
N PHE A 167 -20.66 11.01 -1.79
CA PHE A 167 -21.52 9.84 -1.98
C PHE A 167 -20.73 8.53 -2.11
N PHE A 168 -19.67 8.52 -2.93
CA PHE A 168 -18.83 7.33 -3.11
C PHE A 168 -17.99 7.00 -1.86
N VAL A 169 -17.63 7.99 -1.06
CA VAL A 169 -16.92 7.77 0.22
C VAL A 169 -17.85 7.24 1.30
N ALA A 170 -19.15 7.57 1.24
CA ALA A 170 -20.16 7.09 2.18
C ALA A 170 -20.64 5.65 1.89
N LEU A 171 -20.39 5.13 0.69
CA LEU A 171 -20.74 3.76 0.25
C LEU A 171 -19.73 2.72 0.74
#